data_AF-A0A836JLT2-F1
#
_entry.id   AF-A0A836JLT2-F1
#
_cell.length_a   1.000
_cell.length_b   1.000
_cell.length_c   1.000
_cell.angle_alpha   90.00
_cell.angle_beta   90.00
_cell.angle_gamma   90.00
#
_symmetry.space_group_name_H-M   'P 1'
#
loop_
_entity.id
_entity.type
_entity.pdbx_description
1 polymer ?
#
loop_
_entity_poly.entity_id
_entity_poly.type
_entity_poly.pdbx_seq_one_letter_code
_entity_poly.pdbx_strand_id
1 'polypeptide(L)'
;MMNCCITRKKTREENAHRSQSMEIDDVDETESEDDEFFECTSEELTNEELTSTKPQLKAKHLLWNKPAGRLAKHPSLRLIQTGDPLYLPITQDPVPKTEDQLEEDAQVMMQLGTDKYASEMRARMMSASLLSDMESFKAANPGAVLEDFIRWYSPRDWIDDEGVDEWGQGKG
;
A
#
# COMPACT_ATOMS: atom_id res chain seq x y z
N MET A 1 19.76 20.80 3.19
CA MET A 1 18.53 19.98 3.16
C MET A 1 17.88 19.94 1.77
N MET A 2 17.63 21.10 1.14
CA MET A 2 16.92 21.22 -0.14
C MET A 2 17.50 20.39 -1.30
N ASN A 3 18.84 20.35 -1.44
CA ASN A 3 19.51 19.59 -2.50
C ASN A 3 19.24 18.08 -2.42
N CYS A 4 19.09 17.51 -1.22
CA CYS A 4 18.77 16.08 -1.06
C CYS A 4 17.34 15.78 -1.57
N CYS A 5 16.38 16.66 -1.24
CA CYS A 5 14.99 16.54 -1.72
C CYS A 5 14.90 16.66 -3.25
N ILE A 6 15.70 17.56 -3.85
CA ILE A 6 15.75 17.74 -5.31
C ILE A 6 16.34 16.49 -5.98
N THR A 7 17.46 15.96 -5.49
CA THR A 7 18.07 14.74 -6.04
C THR A 7 17.11 13.57 -5.94
N ARG A 8 16.44 13.41 -4.78
CA ARG A 8 15.49 12.31 -4.55
C ARG A 8 14.25 12.42 -5.44
N LYS A 9 13.72 13.65 -5.65
CA LYS A 9 12.64 13.91 -6.61
C LYS A 9 13.07 13.56 -8.04
N LYS A 10 14.28 13.96 -8.46
CA LYS A 10 14.81 13.61 -9.78
C LYS A 10 14.94 12.10 -9.97
N THR A 11 15.50 11.38 -9.00
CA THR A 11 15.60 9.91 -9.07
C THR A 11 14.23 9.25 -9.16
N ARG A 12 13.21 9.78 -8.48
CA ARG A 12 11.84 9.28 -8.59
C ARG A 12 11.24 9.54 -9.98
N GLU A 13 11.39 10.75 -10.50
CA GLU A 13 10.92 11.11 -11.84
C GLU A 13 11.62 10.26 -12.90
N GLU A 14 12.93 10.06 -12.80
CA GLU A 14 13.70 9.17 -13.68
C GLU A 14 13.22 7.72 -13.60
N ASN A 15 12.94 7.19 -12.41
CA ASN A 15 12.40 5.83 -12.25
C ASN A 15 10.99 5.69 -12.82
N ALA A 16 10.12 6.67 -12.60
CA ALA A 16 8.78 6.68 -13.19
C ALA A 16 8.84 6.77 -14.72
N HIS A 17 9.69 7.65 -15.25
CA HIS A 17 9.88 7.82 -16.70
C HIS A 17 10.52 6.58 -17.34
N ARG A 18 11.41 5.88 -16.62
CA ARG A 18 11.99 4.60 -17.04
C ARG A 18 10.95 3.49 -17.08
N SER A 19 10.11 3.38 -16.04
CA SER A 19 8.99 2.44 -16.03
C SER A 19 8.01 2.72 -17.17
N GLN A 20 7.72 3.99 -17.45
CA GLN A 20 6.82 4.41 -18.54
C GLN A 20 7.44 4.21 -19.94
N SER A 21 8.76 4.38 -20.08
CA SER A 21 9.49 4.12 -21.33
C SER A 21 9.64 2.62 -21.64
N MET A 22 9.46 1.73 -20.67
CA MET A 22 9.45 0.28 -20.86
C MET A 22 8.05 -0.28 -21.22
N GLU A 23 7.00 0.54 -21.17
CA GLU A 23 5.62 0.15 -21.49
C GLU A 23 5.14 0.62 -22.89
N ILE A 24 6.04 1.07 -23.76
CA ILE A 24 5.70 1.57 -25.12
C ILE A 24 5.96 0.53 -26.24
N ASP A 25 6.47 -0.66 -25.92
CA ASP A 25 6.75 -1.70 -26.93
C ASP A 25 5.99 -3.00 -26.62
N ASP A 26 4.65 -2.93 -26.68
CA ASP A 26 3.75 -4.03 -27.07
C ASP A 26 2.31 -3.50 -27.25
N VAL A 27 2.09 -2.67 -28.27
CA VAL A 27 0.74 -2.51 -28.85
C VAL A 27 0.65 -3.55 -29.97
N ASP A 28 0.35 -4.78 -29.60
CA ASP A 28 -0.19 -5.75 -30.56
C ASP A 28 -1.62 -5.28 -30.89
N GLU A 29 -1.77 -4.71 -32.09
CA GLU A 29 -3.06 -4.54 -32.76
C GLU A 29 -3.68 -5.93 -32.97
N THR A 30 -4.44 -6.39 -31.98
CA THR A 30 -5.53 -7.33 -32.23
C THR A 30 -6.83 -6.59 -32.01
N GLU A 31 -7.36 -6.06 -33.11
CA GLU A 31 -8.78 -5.79 -33.28
C GLU A 31 -9.54 -7.12 -33.07
N SER A 32 -9.97 -7.37 -31.83
CA SER A 32 -10.98 -8.37 -31.54
C SER A 32 -12.23 -7.64 -31.09
N GLU A 33 -12.96 -7.10 -32.07
CA GLU A 33 -14.36 -6.74 -31.90
C GLU A 33 -15.15 -8.02 -31.59
N ASP A 34 -15.35 -8.30 -30.30
CA ASP A 34 -16.46 -9.14 -29.83
C ASP A 34 -16.78 -8.73 -28.38
N ASP A 35 -17.68 -7.75 -28.28
CA ASP A 35 -18.46 -7.45 -27.07
C ASP A 35 -19.29 -8.69 -26.69
N GLU A 36 -18.71 -9.64 -25.96
CA GLU A 36 -19.49 -10.67 -25.25
C GLU A 36 -20.14 -10.02 -24.01
N PHE A 37 -21.21 -9.27 -24.29
CA PHE A 37 -22.21 -8.88 -23.32
C PHE A 37 -22.80 -10.17 -22.73
N PHE A 38 -22.47 -10.48 -21.48
CA PHE A 38 -23.02 -11.64 -20.78
C PHE A 38 -24.52 -11.40 -20.55
N GLU A 39 -25.37 -11.91 -21.45
CA GLU A 39 -26.81 -12.01 -21.23
C GLU A 39 -27.01 -12.97 -20.05
N CYS A 40 -27.44 -12.40 -18.92
CA CYS A 40 -27.75 -13.15 -17.71
C CYS A 40 -28.94 -14.08 -18.00
N THR A 41 -28.68 -15.31 -18.42
CA THR A 41 -29.69 -16.36 -18.47
C THR A 41 -29.96 -16.84 -17.06
N SER A 42 -30.99 -16.23 -16.49
CA SER A 42 -31.67 -16.64 -15.28
C SER A 42 -32.39 -17.98 -15.48
N GLU A 43 -31.76 -19.12 -15.15
CA GLU A 43 -32.36 -20.45 -14.88
C GLU A 43 -31.25 -21.54 -14.95
N GLU A 44 -31.16 -22.63 -14.20
CA GLU A 44 -31.77 -23.20 -13.00
C GLU A 44 -30.78 -24.32 -12.54
N LEU A 45 -30.93 -24.80 -11.30
CA LEU A 45 -30.13 -25.81 -10.60
C LEU A 45 -29.84 -27.11 -11.40
N THR A 46 -28.58 -27.56 -11.43
CA THR A 46 -28.26 -29.01 -11.40
C THR A 46 -26.93 -29.27 -10.68
N ASN A 47 -27.00 -30.01 -9.56
CA ASN A 47 -25.88 -30.73 -8.94
C ASN A 47 -25.30 -31.74 -9.93
N GLU A 48 -23.97 -31.91 -9.97
CA GLU A 48 -23.33 -33.23 -9.72
C GLU A 48 -21.78 -33.17 -9.71
N GLU A 49 -21.25 -33.76 -8.64
CA GLU A 49 -19.99 -34.47 -8.44
C GLU A 49 -18.60 -33.78 -8.47
N LEU A 50 -18.05 -33.75 -7.24
CA LEU A 50 -16.67 -33.55 -6.82
C LEU A 50 -15.71 -34.58 -7.47
N THR A 51 -14.70 -34.10 -8.19
CA THR A 51 -13.43 -34.83 -8.35
C THR A 51 -12.27 -33.94 -7.94
N SER A 52 -11.52 -34.44 -6.95
CA SER A 52 -10.33 -33.84 -6.33
C SER A 52 -9.24 -33.49 -7.34
N THR A 53 -9.03 -32.20 -7.56
CA THR A 53 -7.73 -31.59 -7.84
C THR A 53 -7.85 -30.12 -7.55
N LYS A 54 -7.34 -29.65 -6.39
CA LYS A 54 -7.24 -28.22 -6.08
C LYS A 54 -5.97 -27.67 -6.73
N PRO A 55 -6.00 -27.01 -7.92
CA PRO A 55 -4.97 -26.03 -8.20
C PRO A 55 -5.16 -24.90 -7.18
N GLN A 56 -4.07 -24.45 -6.57
CA GLN A 56 -4.02 -23.24 -5.75
C GLN A 56 -4.44 -22.06 -6.64
N LEU A 57 -5.75 -21.81 -6.71
CA LEU A 57 -6.31 -20.62 -7.33
C LEU A 57 -5.82 -19.47 -6.48
N LYS A 58 -4.74 -18.82 -6.93
CA LYS A 58 -4.37 -17.48 -6.46
C LYS A 58 -5.67 -16.68 -6.46
N ALA A 59 -6.16 -16.33 -5.28
CA ALA A 59 -7.43 -15.64 -5.13
C ALA A 59 -7.38 -14.45 -6.09
N LYS A 60 -8.20 -14.51 -7.16
CA LYS A 60 -8.23 -13.46 -8.17
C LYS A 60 -8.62 -12.22 -7.42
N HIS A 61 -7.67 -11.31 -7.27
CA HIS A 61 -7.92 -10.09 -6.57
C HIS A 61 -9.11 -9.40 -7.23
N LEU A 62 -10.17 -9.10 -6.47
CA LEU A 62 -11.26 -8.28 -7.00
C LEU A 62 -10.65 -7.02 -7.62
N LEU A 63 -11.19 -6.56 -8.75
CA LEU A 63 -10.65 -5.45 -9.55
C LEU A 63 -10.29 -4.22 -8.69
N TRP A 64 -11.08 -3.93 -7.65
CA TRP A 64 -10.92 -2.81 -6.72
C TRP A 64 -9.75 -2.91 -5.74
N ASN A 65 -9.07 -4.06 -5.73
CA ASN A 65 -8.29 -4.48 -4.59
C ASN A 65 -6.94 -5.06 -5.10
N LYS A 66 -6.73 -5.04 -6.44
CA LYS A 66 -5.50 -5.42 -7.11
C LYS A 66 -4.29 -4.73 -6.46
N PRO A 67 -3.22 -5.47 -6.13
CA PRO A 67 -2.05 -4.89 -5.52
C PRO A 67 -1.36 -3.88 -6.45
N ALA A 68 -1.10 -2.68 -5.95
CA ALA A 68 -0.47 -1.59 -6.69
C ALA A 68 0.61 -0.88 -5.83
N GLY A 69 1.55 -0.18 -6.47
CA GLY A 69 2.55 0.60 -5.75
C GLY A 69 3.58 -0.23 -4.97
N ARG A 70 3.96 -1.41 -5.46
CA ARG A 70 5.01 -2.26 -4.86
C ARG A 70 6.39 -1.84 -5.36
N LEU A 71 7.29 -1.46 -4.45
CA LEU A 71 8.68 -1.12 -4.77
C LEU A 71 9.55 -2.38 -4.85
N ALA A 72 9.53 -3.19 -3.80
CA ALA A 72 10.30 -4.42 -3.70
C ALA A 72 9.68 -5.37 -2.68
N LYS A 73 10.07 -6.65 -2.71
CA LYS A 73 9.68 -7.61 -1.67
C LYS A 73 10.47 -7.34 -0.39
N HIS A 74 9.81 -7.38 0.77
CA HIS A 74 10.50 -7.31 2.05
C HIS A 74 11.41 -8.54 2.24
N PRO A 75 12.64 -8.38 2.76
CA PRO A 75 13.59 -9.49 2.87
C PRO A 75 13.11 -10.63 3.79
N SER A 76 12.46 -10.30 4.90
CA SER A 76 12.12 -11.27 5.96
C SER A 76 10.64 -11.35 6.36
N LEU A 77 9.84 -10.32 6.09
CA LEU A 77 8.51 -10.18 6.68
C LEU A 77 7.44 -10.79 5.78
N ARG A 78 6.42 -11.35 6.41
CA ARG A 78 5.23 -11.92 5.79
C ARG A 78 3.98 -11.39 6.47
N LEU A 79 2.89 -11.33 5.72
CA LEU A 79 1.59 -10.90 6.22
C LEU A 79 1.07 -11.87 7.27
N ILE A 80 0.63 -11.34 8.41
CA ILE A 80 0.19 -12.12 9.58
C ILE A 80 -1.10 -12.91 9.34
N GLN A 81 -1.94 -12.58 8.36
CA GLN A 81 -3.17 -13.36 8.12
C GLN A 81 -3.02 -14.41 7.01
N THR A 82 -2.30 -14.07 5.94
CA THR A 82 -2.24 -14.92 4.73
C THR A 82 -0.92 -15.67 4.58
N GLY A 83 0.15 -15.24 5.27
CA GLY A 83 1.50 -15.77 5.07
C GLY A 83 2.18 -15.33 3.77
N ASP A 84 1.49 -14.50 2.97
CA ASP A 84 2.05 -13.95 1.75
C ASP A 84 3.24 -13.04 2.06
N PRO A 85 4.19 -12.88 1.13
CA PRO A 85 5.29 -11.95 1.34
C PRO A 85 4.81 -10.51 1.50
N LEU A 86 5.37 -9.80 2.47
CA LEU A 86 5.17 -8.37 2.61
C LEU A 86 5.94 -7.63 1.49
N TYR A 87 5.31 -6.65 0.87
CA TYR A 87 5.92 -5.79 -0.14
C TYR A 87 6.12 -4.38 0.41
N LEU A 88 7.28 -3.80 0.13
CA LEU A 88 7.60 -2.42 0.43
C LEU A 88 6.75 -1.50 -0.46
N PRO A 89 5.93 -0.62 0.12
CA PRO A 89 5.13 0.32 -0.67
C PRO A 89 6.00 1.45 -1.23
N ILE A 90 5.56 2.01 -2.36
CA ILE A 90 6.07 3.29 -2.87
C ILE A 90 5.39 4.40 -2.07
N THR A 91 6.14 5.05 -1.18
CA THR A 91 5.67 6.16 -0.37
C THR A 91 5.93 7.51 -1.05
N GLN A 92 5.15 8.51 -0.65
CA GLN A 92 5.38 9.88 -1.08
C GLN A 92 6.38 10.54 -0.12
N ASP A 93 7.48 11.05 -0.67
CA ASP A 93 8.39 11.84 0.15
C ASP A 93 7.68 13.12 0.62
N PRO A 94 7.88 13.56 1.88
CA PRO A 94 7.26 14.78 2.37
C PRO A 94 7.70 15.97 1.53
N VAL A 95 6.73 16.83 1.20
CA VAL A 95 6.98 18.03 0.39
C VAL A 95 7.97 18.91 1.15
N PRO A 96 9.07 19.35 0.52
CA PRO A 96 9.98 20.29 1.14
C PRO A 96 9.24 21.58 1.48
N LYS A 97 9.29 21.98 2.74
CA LYS A 97 8.72 23.24 3.22
C LYS A 97 9.79 24.31 3.33
N THR A 98 9.40 25.55 3.05
CA THR A 98 10.23 26.73 3.37
C THR A 98 10.22 26.97 4.88
N GLU A 99 11.16 27.78 5.36
CA GLU A 99 11.23 28.17 6.77
C GLU A 99 9.94 28.88 7.22
N ASP A 100 9.46 29.84 6.43
CA ASP A 100 8.21 30.56 6.68
C ASP A 100 7.01 29.60 6.81
N GLN A 101 6.92 28.58 5.94
CA GLN A 101 5.82 27.60 5.98
C GLN A 101 5.86 26.74 7.25
N LEU A 102 7.07 26.40 7.72
CA LEU A 102 7.28 25.68 8.96
C LEU A 102 6.87 26.52 10.18
N GLU A 103 7.15 27.82 10.14
CA GLU A 103 6.76 28.76 11.20
C GLU A 103 5.24 28.97 11.22
N GLU A 104 4.60 29.10 10.05
CA GLU A 104 3.13 29.14 9.92
C GLU A 104 2.46 27.90 10.51
N ASP A 105 2.95 26.70 10.14
CA ASP A 105 2.41 25.43 10.66
C ASP A 105 2.53 25.35 12.19
N ALA A 106 3.66 25.78 12.73
CA ALA A 106 3.90 25.82 14.18
C ALA A 106 2.98 26.82 14.88
N GLN A 107 2.76 27.99 14.27
CA GLN A 107 1.89 29.02 14.82
C GLN A 107 0.42 28.56 14.83
N VAL A 108 -0.06 27.96 13.75
CA VAL A 108 -1.42 27.37 13.69
C VAL A 108 -1.60 26.33 14.78
N MET A 109 -0.59 25.48 14.99
CA MET A 109 -0.60 24.46 16.04
C MET A 109 -0.56 25.03 17.46
N MET A 110 0.11 26.15 17.67
CA MET A 110 0.12 26.85 18.97
C MET A 110 -1.21 27.55 19.25
N GLN A 111 -1.88 28.06 18.21
CA GLN A 111 -3.21 28.65 18.31
C GLN A 111 -4.31 27.61 18.54
N LEU A 112 -4.13 26.40 18.00
CA LEU A 112 -4.94 25.23 18.33
C LEU A 112 -4.75 24.92 19.83
N GLY A 113 -5.76 25.25 20.63
CA GLY A 113 -5.77 25.00 22.08
C GLY A 113 -5.66 23.53 22.47
N THR A 114 -5.89 23.23 23.74
CA THR A 114 -5.78 21.87 24.31
C THR A 114 -7.12 21.14 24.41
N ASP A 115 -8.19 21.70 23.84
CA ASP A 115 -9.49 21.04 23.81
C ASP A 115 -9.44 19.74 22.99
N LYS A 116 -10.39 18.83 23.23
CA LYS A 116 -10.49 17.54 22.54
C LYS A 116 -10.53 17.72 21.03
N TYR A 117 -11.34 18.67 20.55
CA TYR A 117 -11.43 19.01 19.12
C TYR A 117 -10.09 19.53 18.57
N ALA A 118 -9.42 20.39 19.32
CA ALA A 118 -8.12 20.94 18.91
C ALA A 118 -7.01 19.87 18.91
N SER A 119 -7.05 18.91 19.83
CA SER A 119 -6.13 17.77 19.84
C SER A 119 -6.31 16.87 18.62
N GLU A 120 -7.55 16.58 18.23
CA GLU A 120 -7.85 15.79 17.03
C GLU A 120 -7.39 16.52 15.76
N MET A 121 -7.65 17.82 15.67
CA MET A 121 -7.22 18.63 14.53
C MET A 121 -5.69 18.69 14.43
N ARG A 122 -4.97 18.84 15.56
CA ARG A 122 -3.49 18.74 15.57
C ARG A 122 -3.00 17.38 15.12
N ALA A 123 -3.60 16.29 15.62
CA ALA A 123 -3.26 14.93 15.21
C ALA A 123 -3.42 14.75 13.70
N ARG A 124 -4.55 15.21 13.14
CA ARG A 124 -4.83 15.14 11.70
C ARG A 124 -3.83 15.94 10.86
N MET A 125 -3.46 17.15 11.31
CA MET A 125 -2.48 17.98 10.62
C MET A 125 -1.08 17.34 10.62
N MET A 126 -0.67 16.77 11.76
CA MET A 126 0.63 16.11 11.88
C MET A 126 0.67 14.74 11.19
N SER A 127 -0.46 14.03 11.10
CA SER A 127 -0.52 12.67 10.56
C SER A 127 -0.63 12.62 9.04
N ALA A 128 -0.51 13.74 8.32
CA ALA A 128 -0.70 13.77 6.87
C ALA A 128 0.25 12.81 6.13
N SER A 129 1.53 12.77 6.52
CA SER A 129 2.49 11.80 5.94
C SER A 129 2.14 10.37 6.32
N LEU A 130 1.79 10.13 7.59
CA LEU A 130 1.40 8.81 8.09
C LEU A 130 0.18 8.24 7.34
N LEU A 131 -0.83 9.07 7.07
CA LEU A 131 -2.00 8.67 6.31
C LEU A 131 -1.63 8.27 4.89
N SER A 132 -0.79 9.07 4.22
CA SER A 132 -0.27 8.73 2.89
C SER A 132 0.51 7.41 2.89
N ASP A 133 1.35 7.19 3.90
CA ASP A 133 2.15 5.96 4.02
C ASP A 133 1.27 4.73 4.27
N MET A 134 0.21 4.89 5.06
CA MET A 134 -0.77 3.82 5.33
C MET A 134 -1.59 3.46 4.08
N GLU A 135 -2.01 4.45 3.29
CA GLU A 135 -2.69 4.23 2.02
C GLU A 135 -1.79 3.49 1.02
N SER A 136 -0.54 3.94 0.85
CA SER A 136 0.45 3.27 0.02
C SER A 136 0.70 1.83 0.48
N PHE A 137 0.79 1.59 1.79
CA PHE A 137 0.98 0.25 2.35
C PHE A 137 -0.19 -0.68 2.04
N LYS A 138 -1.43 -0.22 2.22
CA LYS A 138 -2.64 -0.99 1.91
C LYS A 138 -2.74 -1.33 0.43
N ALA A 139 -2.39 -0.39 -0.45
CA ALA A 139 -2.38 -0.62 -1.89
C ALA A 139 -1.33 -1.69 -2.28
N ALA A 140 -0.15 -1.66 -1.67
CA ALA A 140 0.91 -2.64 -1.95
C ALA A 140 0.60 -4.03 -1.37
N ASN A 141 -0.06 -4.08 -0.22
CA ASN A 141 -0.33 -5.29 0.53
C ASN A 141 -1.83 -5.48 0.80
N PRO A 142 -2.61 -5.93 -0.20
CA PRO A 142 -3.99 -6.31 0.02
C PRO A 142 -4.09 -7.45 1.04
N GLY A 143 -5.02 -7.35 1.98
CA GLY A 143 -5.18 -8.32 3.06
C GLY A 143 -4.23 -8.13 4.25
N ALA A 144 -3.36 -7.11 4.23
CA ALA A 144 -2.54 -6.76 5.38
C ALA A 144 -3.37 -6.15 6.52
N VAL A 145 -2.94 -6.40 7.75
CA VAL A 145 -3.55 -5.84 8.97
C VAL A 145 -2.74 -4.66 9.52
N LEU A 146 -3.27 -4.01 10.56
CA LEU A 146 -2.59 -2.91 11.24
C LEU A 146 -1.24 -3.34 11.83
N GLU A 147 -1.14 -4.56 12.35
CA GLU A 147 0.11 -5.11 12.89
C GLU A 147 1.21 -5.20 11.82
N ASP A 148 0.87 -5.65 10.61
CA ASP A 148 1.81 -5.68 9.47
C ASP A 148 2.34 -4.28 9.14
N PHE A 149 1.46 -3.27 9.22
CA PHE A 149 1.84 -1.87 9.02
C PHE A 149 2.77 -1.36 10.12
N ILE A 150 2.50 -1.64 11.40
CA ILE A 150 3.34 -1.20 12.52
C ILE A 150 4.74 -1.83 12.42
N ARG A 151 4.83 -3.13 12.11
CA ARG A 151 6.11 -3.85 11.94
C ARG A 151 6.99 -3.24 10.87
N TRP A 152 6.37 -2.72 9.80
CA TRP A 152 7.08 -2.08 8.71
C TRP A 152 7.38 -0.59 8.99
N TYR A 153 6.39 0.16 9.45
CA TYR A 153 6.45 1.62 9.58
C TYR A 153 7.20 2.09 10.83
N SER A 154 6.98 1.40 11.95
CA SER A 154 7.69 1.65 13.20
C SER A 154 8.18 0.35 13.84
N PRO A 155 9.26 -0.26 13.29
CA PRO A 155 9.86 -1.46 13.87
C PRO A 155 10.34 -1.26 15.32
N ARG A 156 10.53 0.00 15.75
CA ARG A 156 10.91 0.36 17.12
C ARG A 156 9.78 0.24 18.13
N ASP A 157 8.55 0.47 17.68
CA ASP A 157 7.36 0.39 18.53
C ASP A 157 6.76 -1.02 18.53
N TRP A 158 7.29 -1.93 17.72
CA TRP A 158 6.94 -3.34 17.73
C TRP A 158 7.57 -4.03 18.93
N ILE A 159 6.73 -4.68 19.73
CA ILE A 159 7.16 -5.43 20.92
C ILE A 159 7.01 -6.90 20.58
N ASP A 160 8.13 -7.62 20.52
CA ASP A 160 8.10 -9.05 20.31
C ASP A 160 7.72 -9.79 21.61
N ASP A 161 6.68 -10.61 21.54
CA ASP A 161 6.35 -11.60 22.55
C ASP A 161 7.30 -12.80 22.47
N GLU A 162 7.39 -13.59 23.56
CA GLU A 162 8.15 -14.84 23.54
C GLU A 162 7.50 -15.85 22.58
N GLY A 163 8.03 -15.94 21.35
CA GLY A 163 7.60 -16.92 20.38
C GLY A 163 7.90 -16.53 18.94
N VAL A 164 7.65 -17.50 18.06
CA VAL A 164 7.68 -17.32 16.62
C VAL A 164 6.28 -17.61 16.12
N ASP A 165 5.79 -16.81 15.18
CA ASP A 165 4.50 -17.05 14.57
C ASP A 165 4.51 -18.25 13.59
N GLU A 166 3.37 -18.50 12.95
CA GLU A 166 3.19 -19.62 12.02
C GLU A 166 4.09 -19.53 10.77
N TRP A 167 4.72 -18.38 10.51
CA TRP A 167 5.55 -18.13 9.34
C TRP A 167 7.03 -17.94 9.66
N GLY A 168 7.45 -18.16 10.91
CA GLY A 168 8.87 -18.10 11.27
C GLY A 168 9.38 -16.69 11.64
N GLN A 169 8.49 -15.74 11.93
CA GLN A 169 8.83 -14.35 12.30
C GLN A 169 8.40 -14.05 13.76
N GLY A 170 9.02 -13.04 14.39
CA GLY A 170 8.69 -12.61 15.76
C GLY A 170 7.21 -12.27 15.89
N LYS A 171 6.56 -12.85 16.89
CA LYS A 171 5.16 -12.59 17.23
C LYS A 171 5.10 -11.32 18.10
N GLY A 172 4.05 -10.52 17.97
CA GLY A 172 3.76 -9.38 18.83
C GLY A 172 2.28 -9.27 19.13
#